data_AF-A0AAP6VQM7-F1
#
_entry.id   AF-A0AAP6VQM7-F1
#
_cell.length_a   1.000
_cell.length_b   1.000
_cell.length_c   1.000
_cell.angle_alpha   90.00
_cell.angle_beta   90.00
_cell.angle_gamma   90.00
#
_symmetry.space_group_name_H-M   'P 1'
#
loop_
_entity.id
_entity.type
_entity.pdbx_description
1 polymer ?
#
loop_
_entity_poly.entity_id
_entity_poly.type
_entity_poly.pdbx_seq_one_letter_code
_entity_poly.pdbx_strand_id
1 'polypeptide(L)'
;MKTAFEEYNKIVDSIPASIHKEVAMEIAVSNRIYELMQEKGLSKAEFARSLGKRPCEITKWLSGQHNFTLSTLAMLSAFFGQPVITVG
;
A
#
# COMPACT_ATOMS: atom_id res chain seq x y z
N MET A 1 34.06 -5.60 9.84
CA MET A 1 32.61 -5.84 9.70
C MET A 1 31.72 -4.64 10.09
N LYS A 2 32.26 -3.56 10.71
CA LYS A 2 31.48 -2.35 11.05
C LYS A 2 31.19 -1.40 9.88
N THR A 3 32.02 -1.43 8.83
CA THR A 3 31.98 -0.43 7.74
C THR A 3 30.75 -0.52 6.84
N ALA A 4 30.31 -1.74 6.46
CA ALA A 4 29.20 -1.91 5.51
C ALA A 4 27.84 -1.44 6.06
N PHE A 5 27.61 -1.62 7.38
CA PHE A 5 26.36 -1.17 8.01
C PHE A 5 26.34 0.35 8.22
N GLU A 6 27.49 0.95 8.54
CA GLU A 6 27.64 2.41 8.64
C GLU A 6 27.46 3.10 7.27
N GLU A 7 27.98 2.50 6.20
CA GLU A 7 27.76 2.96 4.82
C GLU A 7 26.28 2.86 4.41
N TYR A 8 25.61 1.75 4.75
CA TYR A 8 24.17 1.60 4.53
C TYR A 8 23.37 2.69 5.22
N ASN A 9 23.61 2.93 6.52
CA ASN A 9 22.87 3.94 7.27
C ASN A 9 23.11 5.36 6.72
N LYS A 10 24.34 5.69 6.30
CA LYS A 10 24.60 6.99 5.65
C LYS A 10 23.78 7.18 4.37
N ILE A 11 23.59 6.13 3.59
CA ILE A 11 22.75 6.19 2.39
C ILE A 11 21.30 6.40 2.79
N VAL A 12 20.79 5.64 3.77
CA VAL A 12 19.40 5.78 4.26
C VAL A 12 19.17 7.18 4.83
N ASP A 13 20.09 7.71 5.63
CA ASP A 13 19.99 9.05 6.21
C ASP A 13 20.05 10.18 5.16
N SER A 14 20.64 9.90 3.99
CA SER A 14 20.67 10.85 2.87
C SER A 14 19.37 10.89 2.06
N ILE A 15 18.45 9.95 2.28
CA ILE A 15 17.17 9.91 1.57
C ILE A 15 16.31 11.09 2.02
N PRO A 16 15.70 11.86 1.09
CA PRO A 16 14.83 12.96 1.46
C PRO A 16 13.66 12.52 2.33
N ALA A 17 13.33 13.32 3.34
CA ALA A 17 12.19 13.05 4.23
C ALA A 17 10.86 12.87 3.49
N SER A 18 10.70 13.45 2.29
CA SER A 18 9.54 13.25 1.43
C SER A 18 9.39 11.81 0.96
N ILE A 19 10.50 11.14 0.61
CA ILE A 19 10.48 9.74 0.16
C ILE A 19 10.14 8.82 1.34
N HIS A 20 10.68 9.09 2.53
CA HIS A 20 10.28 8.37 3.74
C HIS A 20 8.79 8.49 4.02
N LYS A 21 8.23 9.71 3.88
CA LYS A 21 6.80 9.95 4.05
C LYS A 21 5.98 9.26 2.97
N GLU A 22 6.40 9.29 1.72
CA GLU A 22 5.74 8.62 0.60
C GLU A 22 5.66 7.11 0.85
N VAL A 23 6.78 6.45 1.13
CA VAL A 23 6.81 5.01 1.44
C VAL A 23 5.95 4.67 2.65
N ALA A 24 5.99 5.48 3.71
CA ALA A 24 5.13 5.28 4.87
C ALA A 24 3.64 5.37 4.52
N MET A 25 3.25 6.31 3.65
CA MET A 25 1.88 6.44 3.15
C MET A 25 1.48 5.25 2.28
N GLU A 26 2.34 4.80 1.36
CA GLU A 26 2.09 3.61 0.53
C GLU A 26 1.83 2.37 1.37
N ILE A 27 2.68 2.12 2.37
CA ILE A 27 2.51 1.00 3.32
C ILE A 27 1.19 1.13 4.09
N ALA A 28 0.89 2.32 4.61
CA ALA A 28 -0.34 2.54 5.38
C ALA A 28 -1.59 2.27 4.54
N VAL A 29 -1.62 2.73 3.28
CA VAL A 29 -2.73 2.48 2.36
C VAL A 29 -2.84 0.99 2.01
N SER A 30 -1.71 0.34 1.69
CA SER A 30 -1.70 -1.11 1.42
C SER A 30 -2.23 -1.93 2.60
N ASN A 31 -1.81 -1.61 3.81
CA ASN A 31 -2.28 -2.28 5.03
C ASN A 31 -3.78 -2.05 5.23
N ARG A 32 -4.27 -0.82 5.05
CA ARG A 32 -5.69 -0.53 5.18
C ARG A 32 -6.54 -1.28 4.15
N ILE A 33 -6.08 -1.39 2.91
CA ILE A 33 -6.77 -2.21 1.88
C ILE A 33 -6.75 -3.69 2.29
N TYR A 34 -5.64 -4.18 2.82
CA TYR A 34 -5.52 -5.56 3.30
C TYR A 34 -6.52 -5.85 4.43
N GLU A 35 -6.59 -4.98 5.43
CA GLU A 35 -7.54 -5.07 6.55
C GLU A 35 -8.98 -5.11 6.04
N LEU A 36 -9.38 -4.16 5.19
CA LEU A 36 -10.72 -4.11 4.60
C LEU A 36 -11.05 -5.37 3.79
N MET A 37 -10.07 -5.92 3.07
CA MET A 37 -10.21 -7.19 2.36
C MET A 37 -10.46 -8.37 3.33
N GLN A 38 -9.73 -8.42 4.46
CA GLN A 38 -9.91 -9.43 5.51
C GLN A 38 -11.24 -9.28 6.24
N GLU A 39 -11.65 -8.05 6.59
CA GLU A 39 -12.95 -7.75 7.21
C GLU A 39 -14.12 -8.23 6.35
N LYS A 40 -13.98 -8.12 5.02
CA LYS A 40 -14.96 -8.61 4.04
C LYS A 40 -14.86 -10.12 3.77
N GLY A 41 -13.90 -10.81 4.39
CA GLY A 41 -13.69 -12.26 4.26
C GLY A 41 -13.17 -12.71 2.89
N LEU A 42 -12.49 -11.82 2.14
CA LEU A 42 -12.05 -12.12 0.78
C LEU A 42 -10.61 -12.64 0.76
N SER A 43 -10.37 -13.72 0.01
CA SER A 43 -9.02 -14.06 -0.44
C SER A 43 -8.52 -13.05 -1.49
N LYS A 44 -7.20 -12.97 -1.70
CA LYS A 44 -6.61 -12.12 -2.75
C LYS A 44 -7.17 -12.43 -4.16
N ALA A 45 -7.45 -13.71 -4.43
CA ALA A 45 -8.00 -14.15 -5.71
C ALA A 45 -9.46 -13.72 -5.89
N GLU A 46 -10.28 -13.82 -4.84
CA GLU A 46 -11.66 -13.34 -4.87
C GLU A 46 -11.70 -11.82 -4.95
N PHE A 47 -10.86 -11.12 -4.19
CA PHE A 47 -10.77 -9.67 -4.26
C PHE A 47 -10.42 -9.18 -5.67
N ALA A 48 -9.44 -9.82 -6.33
CA ALA A 48 -9.11 -9.56 -7.73
C ALA A 48 -10.31 -9.77 -8.66
N ARG A 49 -11.02 -10.89 -8.49
CA ARG A 49 -12.20 -11.23 -9.30
C ARG A 49 -13.34 -10.22 -9.09
N SER A 50 -13.60 -9.82 -7.84
CA SER A 50 -14.66 -8.86 -7.49
C SER A 50 -14.42 -7.47 -8.09
N LEU A 51 -13.16 -7.09 -8.31
CA LEU A 51 -12.79 -5.82 -8.94
C LEU A 51 -12.54 -5.93 -10.46
N GLY A 52 -12.64 -7.14 -11.04
CA GLY A 52 -12.25 -7.37 -12.44
C GLY A 52 -10.77 -7.08 -12.72
N LYS A 53 -9.90 -7.26 -11.73
CA LYS A 53 -8.45 -7.01 -11.79
C LYS A 53 -7.66 -8.31 -11.87
N ARG A 54 -6.43 -8.23 -12.37
CA ARG A 54 -5.53 -9.38 -12.40
C ARG A 54 -5.01 -9.68 -11.00
N PRO A 55 -4.80 -10.96 -10.62
CA PRO A 55 -4.24 -11.31 -9.32
C PRO A 55 -2.88 -10.65 -9.03
N CYS A 56 -2.05 -10.44 -10.06
CA CYS A 56 -0.77 -9.76 -9.92
C CYS A 56 -0.91 -8.26 -9.55
N GLU A 57 -1.98 -7.60 -10.00
CA GLU A 57 -2.26 -6.20 -9.60
C GLU A 57 -2.60 -6.13 -8.12
N ILE A 58 -3.48 -7.02 -7.65
CA ILE A 58 -3.83 -7.09 -6.22
C ILE A 58 -2.62 -7.44 -5.36
N THR A 59 -1.80 -8.40 -5.79
CA THR A 59 -0.56 -8.71 -5.06
C THR A 59 0.37 -7.51 -4.98
N LYS A 60 0.46 -6.70 -6.04
CA LYS A 60 1.25 -5.45 -6.04
C LYS A 60 0.66 -4.40 -5.11
N TRP A 61 -0.67 -4.23 -5.11
CA TRP A 61 -1.33 -3.29 -4.18
C TRP A 61 -1.07 -3.67 -2.71
N LEU A 62 -1.02 -4.96 -2.41
CA LEU A 62 -0.83 -5.47 -1.05
C LEU A 62 0.65 -5.65 -0.67
N SER A 63 1.60 -5.28 -1.53
CA SER A 63 3.03 -5.41 -1.23
C SER A 63 3.61 -4.24 -0.42
N GLY A 64 2.86 -3.14 -0.24
CA GLY A 64 3.32 -1.95 0.47
C GLY A 64 4.30 -1.07 -0.32
N GLN A 65 4.41 -1.27 -1.64
CA GLN A 65 5.35 -0.55 -2.52
C GLN A 65 4.62 -0.06 -3.78
N HIS A 66 3.41 0.46 -3.59
CA HIS A 66 2.58 0.93 -4.69
C HIS A 66 1.98 2.29 -4.36
N ASN A 67 2.30 3.26 -5.21
CA ASN A 67 1.60 4.53 -5.21
C ASN A 67 0.17 4.36 -5.76
N PHE A 68 -0.82 4.82 -5.01
CA PHE A 68 -2.23 4.75 -5.36
C PHE A 68 -2.74 6.10 -5.85
N THR A 69 -3.39 6.10 -7.02
CA THR A 69 -4.09 7.30 -7.49
C THR A 69 -5.36 7.54 -6.68
N LEU A 70 -5.80 8.80 -6.59
CA LEU A 70 -7.08 9.16 -5.97
C LEU A 70 -8.27 8.41 -6.60
N SER A 71 -8.24 8.19 -7.92
CA SER A 71 -9.26 7.42 -8.63
C SER A 71 -9.33 5.97 -8.14
N THR A 72 -8.17 5.32 -7.96
CA THR A 72 -8.09 3.98 -7.38
C THR A 72 -8.64 3.95 -5.96
N LEU A 73 -8.27 4.93 -5.12
CA LEU A 73 -8.74 5.02 -3.74
C LEU A 73 -10.25 5.26 -3.64
N ALA A 74 -10.82 6.08 -4.53
CA ALA A 74 -12.25 6.31 -4.62
C ALA A 74 -13.00 5.03 -5.04
N MET A 75 -12.51 4.32 -6.07
CA MET A 75 -13.06 3.04 -6.51
C MET A 75 -13.05 2.00 -5.38
N LEU A 76 -11.93 1.89 -4.66
CA LEU A 76 -11.82 0.97 -3.53
C LEU A 76 -12.75 1.37 -2.37
N SER A 77 -12.85 2.66 -2.07
CA SER A 77 -13.76 3.15 -1.02
C SER A 77 -15.23 2.84 -1.36
N ALA A 78 -15.63 3.00 -2.63
CA ALA A 78 -16.95 2.61 -3.10
C ALA A 78 -17.16 1.08 -3.00
N PHE A 79 -16.16 0.28 -3.34
CA PHE A 79 -16.23 -1.19 -3.22
C PHE A 79 -16.38 -1.67 -1.78
N PHE A 80 -15.66 -1.05 -0.84
CA PHE A 80 -15.73 -1.40 0.58
C PHE A 80 -16.91 -0.75 1.32
N GLY A 81 -17.56 0.25 0.72
CA GLY A 81 -18.65 1.00 1.35
C GLY A 81 -18.19 1.92 2.48
N GLN A 82 -16.88 2.13 2.62
CA GLN A 82 -16.26 2.98 3.63
C GLN A 82 -14.95 3.58 3.09
N PRO A 83 -14.49 4.73 3.60
CA PRO A 83 -13.26 5.37 3.12
C PRO A 83 -12.02 4.49 3.35
N VAL A 84 -11.20 4.32 2.30
CA VAL A 84 -9.86 3.71 2.41
C VAL A 84 -8.89 4.68 3.09
N ILE A 85 -9.01 5.97 2.81
CA ILE A 85 -8.25 7.04 3.47
C ILE A 85 -9.21 8.10 3.98
N THR A 86 -8.83 8.79 5.05
CA THR A 86 -9.54 9.96 5.58
C THR A 86 -8.58 11.15 5.60
N VAL A 87 -9.11 12.34 5.32
CA VAL A 87 -8.37 13.60 5.38
C VAL A 87 -9.00 14.41 6.49
N GLY A 88 -8.21 14.76 7.50
CA GLY A 88 -8.63 15.47 8.70
C GLY A 88 -7.51 16.32 9.27
#